data_AF-A0A5S9MEL2-F1
#
_entry.id   AF-A0A5S9MEL2-F1
#
_cell.length_a   1.000
_cell.length_b   1.000
_cell.length_c   1.000
_cell.angle_alpha   90.00
_cell.angle_beta   90.00
_cell.angle_gamma   90.00
#
_symmetry.space_group_name_H-M   'P 1'
#
loop_
_entity.id
_entity.type
_entity.pdbx_description
1 polymer ?
#
loop_
_entity_poly.entity_id
_entity_poly.type
_entity_poly.pdbx_seq_one_letter_code
_entity_poly.pdbx_strand_id
1 'polypeptide(L)'
;MGYTALSLPAEYGGGGQSVTDMVLFQETLGSMDGATALSIGWHQGVVGEIYEKKLWNEKQLQFFAEEVKKGALVNRAVSEAQTGSPTRGGKPGTTAMKSGDRWVINGRKIFTTMSPALTYFLVGVWIEEKKGDGILLNSP
;
A
#
# COMPACT_ATOMS: atom_id res chain seq x y z
N MET A 1 0.00 2.56 -21.33
CA MET A 1 -1.22 2.81 -20.53
C MET A 1 -0.81 3.23 -19.13
N GLY A 2 -1.33 4.34 -18.61
CA GLY A 2 -0.90 4.98 -17.34
C GLY A 2 -1.87 4.78 -16.17
N TYR A 3 -2.70 3.74 -16.21
CA TYR A 3 -3.78 3.51 -15.24
C TYR A 3 -3.30 3.44 -13.78
N THR A 4 -2.14 2.81 -13.55
CA THR A 4 -1.52 2.68 -12.22
C THR A 4 -1.18 4.03 -11.59
N ALA A 5 -0.89 5.05 -12.39
CA ALA A 5 -0.51 6.37 -11.91
C ALA A 5 -1.70 7.37 -11.81
N LEU A 6 -2.95 6.94 -12.04
CA LEU A 6 -4.07 7.87 -12.06
C LEU A 6 -4.39 8.46 -10.68
N SER A 7 -4.29 7.67 -9.59
CA SER A 7 -4.47 8.16 -8.23
C SER A 7 -3.28 8.92 -7.65
N LEU A 8 -2.14 8.96 -8.34
CA LEU A 8 -1.03 9.82 -7.99
C LEU A 8 -1.42 11.28 -8.35
N PRO A 9 -1.23 12.27 -7.46
CA PRO A 9 -1.61 13.65 -7.78
C PRO A 9 -0.79 14.23 -8.95
N ALA A 10 -1.40 15.16 -9.68
CA ALA A 10 -0.77 15.81 -10.83
C ALA A 10 0.52 16.57 -10.46
N GLU A 11 0.59 17.16 -9.26
CA GLU A 11 1.80 17.85 -8.76
C GLU A 11 3.01 16.90 -8.57
N TYR A 12 2.76 15.60 -8.45
CA TYR A 12 3.77 14.53 -8.40
C TYR A 12 3.95 13.84 -9.76
N GLY A 13 3.36 14.37 -10.83
CA GLY A 13 3.46 13.83 -12.19
C GLY A 13 2.53 12.64 -12.47
N GLY A 14 1.47 12.46 -11.66
CA GLY A 14 0.42 11.47 -11.87
C GLY A 14 -0.79 12.00 -12.65
N GLY A 15 -1.85 11.19 -12.70
CA GLY A 15 -3.09 11.54 -13.39
C GLY A 15 -4.01 12.47 -12.61
N GLY A 16 -3.85 12.56 -11.29
CA GLY A 16 -4.64 13.44 -10.42
C GLY A 16 -6.13 13.12 -10.39
N GLN A 17 -6.51 11.86 -10.60
CA GLN A 17 -7.92 11.46 -10.60
C GLN A 17 -8.57 11.71 -9.24
N SER A 18 -9.85 12.05 -9.25
CA SER A 18 -10.67 12.13 -8.03
C SER A 18 -11.10 10.74 -7.55
N VAL A 19 -11.62 10.66 -6.32
CA VAL A 19 -12.26 9.43 -5.81
C VAL A 19 -13.46 9.04 -6.68
N THR A 20 -14.21 10.02 -7.21
CA THR A 20 -15.34 9.76 -8.12
C THR A 20 -14.87 9.11 -9.42
N ASP A 21 -13.78 9.60 -10.02
CA ASP A 21 -13.19 9.00 -11.22
C ASP A 21 -12.74 7.56 -10.94
N MET A 22 -12.08 7.35 -9.79
CA MET A 22 -11.67 6.00 -9.37
C MET A 22 -12.86 5.06 -9.27
N VAL A 23 -14.00 5.47 -8.68
CA VAL A 23 -15.21 4.64 -8.60
C VAL A 23 -15.73 4.27 -9.99
N LEU A 24 -15.85 5.24 -10.90
CA LEU A 24 -16.34 4.99 -12.26
C LEU A 24 -15.43 4.03 -13.04
N PHE A 25 -14.11 4.19 -12.94
CA PHE A 25 -13.16 3.30 -13.59
C PHE A 25 -13.19 1.89 -13.00
N GLN A 26 -13.29 1.77 -11.67
CA GLN A 26 -13.38 0.48 -11.00
C GLN A 26 -14.72 -0.23 -11.26
N GLU A 27 -15.83 0.50 -11.37
CA GLU A 27 -17.13 -0.05 -11.79
C GLU A 27 -17.04 -0.62 -13.20
N THR A 28 -16.47 0.15 -14.13
CA THR A 28 -16.28 -0.29 -15.52
C THR A 28 -15.41 -1.55 -15.57
N LEU A 29 -14.26 -1.56 -14.89
CA LEU A 29 -13.38 -2.74 -14.82
C LEU A 29 -14.09 -3.92 -14.15
N GLY A 30 -14.79 -3.68 -13.04
CA GLY A 30 -15.50 -4.70 -12.27
C GLY A 30 -16.64 -5.36 -13.05
N SER A 31 -17.27 -4.62 -13.97
CA SER A 31 -18.28 -5.16 -14.89
C SER A 31 -17.72 -6.19 -15.88
N MET A 32 -16.40 -6.16 -16.11
CA MET A 32 -15.69 -7.04 -17.04
C MET A 32 -14.91 -8.14 -16.32
N ASP A 33 -14.11 -7.76 -15.31
CA ASP A 33 -13.29 -8.66 -14.48
C ASP A 33 -13.13 -8.10 -13.06
N GLY A 34 -13.90 -8.66 -12.14
CA GLY A 34 -13.85 -8.30 -10.72
C GLY A 34 -12.51 -8.59 -10.04
N ALA A 35 -11.75 -9.59 -10.48
CA ALA A 35 -10.44 -9.90 -9.88
C ALA A 35 -9.39 -8.85 -10.25
N THR A 36 -9.41 -8.41 -11.52
CA THR A 36 -8.58 -7.29 -11.98
C THR A 36 -8.95 -6.00 -11.26
N ALA A 37 -10.25 -5.66 -11.20
CA ALA A 37 -10.73 -4.47 -10.50
C ALA A 37 -10.33 -4.47 -9.02
N LEU A 38 -10.56 -5.59 -8.30
CA LEU A 38 -10.15 -5.72 -6.90
C LEU A 38 -8.65 -5.52 -6.72
N SER A 39 -7.83 -6.12 -7.60
CA SER A 39 -6.37 -6.07 -7.49
C SER A 39 -5.83 -4.66 -7.69
N ILE A 40 -6.19 -4.02 -8.80
CA ILE A 40 -5.69 -2.67 -9.11
C ILE A 40 -6.35 -1.60 -8.24
N GLY A 41 -7.60 -1.82 -7.80
CA GLY A 41 -8.31 -0.94 -6.88
C GLY A 41 -7.58 -0.76 -5.54
N TRP A 42 -6.98 -1.82 -5.00
CA TRP A 42 -6.13 -1.72 -3.81
C TRP A 42 -4.93 -0.80 -4.04
N HIS A 43 -4.25 -0.93 -5.17
CA HIS A 43 -3.13 -0.05 -5.51
C HIS A 43 -3.58 1.40 -5.67
N GLN A 44 -4.66 1.65 -6.41
CA GLN A 44 -5.20 3.00 -6.60
C GLN A 44 -5.57 3.65 -5.26
N GLY A 45 -6.27 2.93 -4.39
CA GLY A 45 -6.68 3.43 -3.08
C GLY A 45 -5.50 3.66 -2.14
N VAL A 46 -4.48 2.79 -2.16
CA VAL A 46 -3.27 2.97 -1.34
C VAL A 46 -2.51 4.22 -1.74
N VAL A 47 -2.25 4.39 -3.04
CA VAL A 47 -1.56 5.57 -3.57
C VAL A 47 -2.36 6.82 -3.23
N GLY A 48 -3.65 6.87 -3.58
CA GLY A 48 -4.51 8.02 -3.32
C GLY A 48 -4.48 8.45 -1.84
N GLU A 49 -4.66 7.50 -0.92
CA GLU A 49 -4.67 7.79 0.53
C GLU A 49 -3.32 8.35 1.04
N ILE A 50 -2.19 7.81 0.56
CA ILE A 50 -0.85 8.27 0.99
C ILE A 50 -0.68 9.77 0.72
N TYR A 51 -1.04 10.20 -0.50
CA TYR A 51 -0.84 11.59 -0.92
C TYR A 51 -1.92 12.52 -0.38
N GLU A 52 -3.19 12.11 -0.41
CA GLU A 52 -4.30 12.91 0.10
C GLU A 52 -4.10 13.26 1.59
N LYS A 53 -3.74 12.25 2.40
CA LYS A 53 -3.51 12.43 3.84
C LYS A 53 -2.09 12.86 4.20
N LYS A 54 -1.19 13.00 3.21
CA LYS A 54 0.24 13.30 3.40
C LYS A 54 0.86 12.42 4.50
N LEU A 55 0.67 11.11 4.40
CA LEU A 55 1.06 10.16 5.45
C LEU A 55 2.57 10.11 5.70
N TRP A 56 3.36 10.59 4.73
CA TRP A 56 4.82 10.57 4.75
C TRP A 56 5.40 11.97 4.59
N ASN A 57 6.69 12.11 4.90
CA ASN A 57 7.40 13.36 4.62
C ASN A 57 7.63 13.55 3.11
N GLU A 58 7.89 14.78 2.70
CA GLU A 58 8.05 15.16 1.29
C GLU A 58 9.08 14.30 0.55
N LYS A 59 10.23 14.00 1.17
CA LYS A 59 11.27 13.18 0.54
C LYS A 59 10.78 11.77 0.23
N GLN A 60 9.97 11.18 1.12
CA GLN A 60 9.36 9.86 0.92
C GLN A 60 8.26 9.90 -0.14
N LEU A 61 7.44 10.96 -0.16
CA LEU A 61 6.40 11.16 -1.17
C LEU A 61 7.03 11.30 -2.56
N GLN A 62 8.05 12.13 -2.73
CA GLN A 62 8.76 12.29 -4.01
C GLN A 62 9.41 10.99 -4.48
N PHE A 63 10.10 10.27 -3.57
CA PHE A 63 10.65 8.96 -3.90
C PHE A 63 9.57 8.01 -4.42
N PHE A 64 8.46 7.90 -3.69
CA PHE A 64 7.40 6.97 -4.03
C PHE A 64 6.65 7.37 -5.30
N ALA A 65 6.52 8.67 -5.58
CA ALA A 65 5.91 9.18 -6.81
C ALA A 65 6.71 8.72 -8.04
N GLU A 66 8.03 8.86 -7.97
CA GLU A 66 8.92 8.38 -9.05
C GLU A 66 8.82 6.87 -9.24
N GLU A 67 8.69 6.09 -8.16
CA GLU A 67 8.49 4.63 -8.28
C GLU A 67 7.13 4.29 -8.90
N VAL A 68 6.04 4.94 -8.49
CA VAL A 68 4.71 4.75 -9.11
C VAL A 68 4.74 5.10 -10.60
N LYS A 69 5.41 6.19 -10.98
CA LYS A 69 5.60 6.57 -12.39
C LYS A 69 6.40 5.54 -13.20
N LYS A 70 7.34 4.83 -12.57
CA LYS A 70 8.09 3.70 -13.18
C LYS A 70 7.27 2.40 -13.24
N GLY A 71 6.03 2.40 -12.75
CA GLY A 71 5.14 1.25 -12.78
C GLY A 71 5.11 0.44 -11.48
N ALA A 72 5.55 1.01 -10.36
CA ALA A 72 5.46 0.33 -9.07
C ALA A 72 4.01 -0.01 -8.71
N LEU A 73 3.83 -1.22 -8.17
CA LEU A 73 2.55 -1.72 -7.67
C LEU A 73 2.65 -1.91 -6.16
N VAL A 74 1.64 -1.42 -5.44
CA VAL A 74 1.62 -1.41 -3.98
C VAL A 74 0.30 -1.93 -3.42
N ASN A 75 0.38 -2.66 -2.30
CA ASN A 75 -0.75 -2.94 -1.44
C ASN A 75 -0.32 -3.01 0.03
N ARG A 76 -1.29 -3.09 0.94
CA ARG A 76 -1.09 -3.28 2.38
C ARG A 76 -1.11 -4.77 2.72
N ALA A 77 -0.08 -5.21 3.45
CA ALA A 77 0.01 -6.54 4.03
C ALA A 77 -0.15 -6.43 5.55
N VAL A 78 -1.38 -6.59 6.04
CA VAL A 78 -1.71 -6.31 7.45
C VAL A 78 -2.31 -7.52 8.14
N SER A 79 -3.23 -8.24 7.49
CA SER A 79 -3.90 -9.40 8.07
C SER A 79 -2.96 -10.55 8.41
N GLU A 80 -3.22 -11.18 9.57
CA GLU A 80 -2.49 -12.35 10.06
C GLU A 80 -3.48 -13.44 10.49
N ALA A 81 -3.06 -14.71 10.50
CA ALA A 81 -3.94 -15.83 10.82
C ALA A 81 -4.55 -15.74 12.24
N GLN A 82 -3.80 -15.17 13.20
CA GLN A 82 -4.21 -15.07 14.59
C GLN A 82 -5.13 -13.88 14.88
N THR A 83 -4.98 -12.76 14.14
CA THR A 83 -5.69 -11.50 14.42
C THR A 83 -6.74 -11.15 13.36
N GLY A 84 -6.68 -11.75 12.17
CA GLY A 84 -7.62 -11.53 11.08
C GLY A 84 -7.57 -10.09 10.54
N SER A 85 -8.71 -9.39 10.57
CA SER A 85 -8.77 -7.98 10.15
C SER A 85 -8.13 -7.07 11.21
N PRO A 86 -7.26 -6.13 10.83
CA PRO A 86 -6.62 -5.19 11.77
C PRO A 86 -7.63 -4.37 12.58
N THR A 87 -8.82 -4.13 12.02
CA THR A 87 -9.91 -3.38 12.66
C THR A 87 -10.46 -4.03 13.92
N ARG A 88 -10.13 -5.30 14.21
CA ARG A 88 -10.57 -6.01 15.41
C ARG A 88 -9.76 -5.69 16.67
N GLY A 89 -8.65 -4.95 16.53
CA GLY A 89 -7.79 -4.60 17.65
C GLY A 89 -7.01 -5.82 18.17
N GLY A 90 -5.72 -5.87 17.87
CA GLY A 90 -4.83 -6.92 18.33
C GLY A 90 -3.39 -6.61 17.93
N LYS A 91 -2.46 -6.77 18.86
CA LYS A 91 -1.02 -6.59 18.59
C LYS A 91 -0.62 -7.49 17.41
N PRO A 92 -0.03 -6.96 16.33
CA PRO A 92 0.51 -7.78 15.24
C PRO A 92 1.57 -8.76 15.77
N GLY A 93 1.51 -10.00 15.31
CA GLY A 93 2.57 -10.99 15.53
C GLY A 93 3.79 -10.75 14.64
N THR A 94 3.62 -10.06 13.51
CA THR A 94 4.74 -9.58 12.71
C THR A 94 5.45 -8.45 13.44
N THR A 95 6.74 -8.63 13.75
CA THR A 95 7.55 -7.65 14.46
C THR A 95 8.56 -6.97 13.55
N ALA A 96 9.01 -5.78 13.95
CA ALA A 96 10.10 -5.07 13.33
C ALA A 96 11.08 -4.56 14.39
N MET A 97 12.38 -4.77 14.12
CA MET A 97 13.48 -4.28 14.95
C MET A 97 14.47 -3.51 14.07
N LYS A 98 15.07 -2.44 14.60
CA LYS A 98 16.08 -1.69 13.85
C LYS A 98 17.41 -2.43 13.92
N SER A 99 18.06 -2.58 12.77
CA SER A 99 19.40 -3.15 12.64
C SER A 99 20.25 -2.23 11.76
N GLY A 100 21.04 -1.37 12.40
CA GLY A 100 21.80 -0.32 11.73
C GLY A 100 20.89 0.69 11.03
N ASP A 101 21.00 0.75 9.70
CA ASP A 101 20.22 1.62 8.81
C ASP A 101 18.92 0.99 8.30
N ARG A 102 18.67 -0.28 8.63
CA ARG A 102 17.55 -1.07 8.11
C ARG A 102 16.61 -1.56 9.20
N TRP A 103 15.41 -1.95 8.79
CA TRP A 103 14.46 -2.68 9.62
C TRP A 103 14.50 -4.16 9.27
N VAL A 104 14.59 -5.01 10.28
CA VAL A 104 14.41 -6.46 10.13
C VAL A 104 12.98 -6.78 10.51
N ILE A 105 12.21 -7.28 9.55
CA ILE A 105 10.80 -7.68 9.72
C ILE A 105 10.74 -9.20 9.82
N ASN A 106 10.04 -9.72 10.84
CA ASN A 106 9.81 -11.15 11.00
C ASN A 106 8.33 -11.42 11.30
N GLY A 107 7.70 -12.29 10.52
CA GLY A 107 6.29 -12.67 10.71
C GLY A 107 5.68 -13.29 9.46
N ARG A 108 4.35 -13.41 9.46
CA ARG A 108 3.58 -13.99 8.35
C ARG A 108 2.27 -13.25 8.15
N LYS A 109 2.12 -12.63 6.98
CA LYS A 109 0.88 -12.02 6.51
C LYS A 109 0.06 -13.00 5.68
N ILE A 110 -1.25 -12.83 5.67
CA ILE A 110 -2.20 -13.58 4.85
C ILE A 110 -3.15 -12.63 4.12
N PHE A 111 -3.78 -13.11 3.03
CA PHE A 111 -4.77 -12.38 2.25
C PHE A 111 -4.29 -11.02 1.72
N THR A 112 -3.08 -10.98 1.14
CA THR A 112 -2.57 -9.79 0.47
C THR A 112 -2.90 -9.85 -1.02
N THR A 113 -3.97 -9.16 -1.43
CA THR A 113 -4.38 -9.08 -2.84
C THR A 113 -3.23 -8.59 -3.72
N MET A 114 -3.10 -9.17 -4.92
CA MET A 114 -2.08 -8.84 -5.92
C MET A 114 -0.64 -9.17 -5.51
N SER A 115 -0.40 -9.87 -4.38
CA SER A 115 0.95 -10.09 -3.84
C SER A 115 2.00 -10.62 -4.83
N PRO A 116 1.70 -11.52 -5.80
CA PRO A 116 2.73 -11.97 -6.74
C PRO A 116 3.24 -10.89 -7.71
N ALA A 117 2.50 -9.79 -7.87
CA ALA A 117 2.82 -8.71 -8.79
C ALA A 117 3.26 -7.41 -8.08
N LEU A 118 3.18 -7.35 -6.74
CA LEU A 118 3.55 -6.15 -5.99
C LEU A 118 5.06 -5.94 -6.00
N THR A 119 5.49 -4.71 -6.30
CA THR A 119 6.88 -4.28 -6.14
C THR A 119 7.13 -3.67 -4.76
N TYR A 120 6.06 -3.17 -4.11
CA TYR A 120 6.12 -2.65 -2.75
C TYR A 120 4.99 -3.19 -1.89
N PHE A 121 5.29 -3.40 -0.61
CA PHE A 121 4.35 -3.80 0.42
C PHE A 121 4.38 -2.79 1.55
N LEU A 122 3.20 -2.32 1.96
CA LEU A 122 3.02 -1.62 3.23
C LEU A 122 2.70 -2.65 4.31
N VAL A 123 3.72 -3.04 5.07
CA VAL A 123 3.62 -4.11 6.04
C VAL A 123 3.26 -3.52 7.41
N GLY A 124 2.12 -3.92 7.94
CA GLY A 124 1.75 -3.60 9.33
C GLY A 124 2.57 -4.44 10.31
N VAL A 125 3.26 -3.81 11.25
CA VAL A 125 4.19 -4.46 12.18
C VAL A 125 4.02 -3.93 13.60
N TRP A 126 4.46 -4.73 14.56
CA TRP A 126 4.76 -4.25 15.90
C TRP A 126 6.23 -3.83 15.99
N ILE A 127 6.49 -2.57 16.36
CA ILE A 127 7.84 -2.04 16.54
C ILE A 127 8.23 -2.22 18.01
N GLU A 128 9.14 -3.17 18.29
CA GLU A 128 9.49 -3.55 19.68
C GLU A 128 10.08 -2.38 20.47
N GLU A 129 10.97 -1.58 19.86
CA GLU A 129 11.59 -0.41 20.48
C GLU A 129 10.56 0.66 20.91
N LYS A 130 9.45 0.77 20.18
CA LYS A 130 8.39 1.76 20.44
C LYS A 130 7.23 1.20 21.25
N LYS A 131 7.18 -0.13 21.43
CA LYS A 131 6.04 -0.86 21.97
C LYS A 131 4.72 -0.41 21.34
N GLY A 132 4.69 -0.35 20.01
CA GLY A 132 3.54 0.15 19.28
C GLY A 132 3.49 -0.29 17.83
N ASP A 133 2.34 -0.05 17.21
CA ASP A 133 2.09 -0.39 15.81
C ASP A 133 2.85 0.53 14.86
N GLY A 134 3.20 0.00 13.69
CA GLY A 134 3.83 0.75 12.61
C GLY A 134 3.49 0.16 11.25
N ILE A 135 3.73 0.95 10.21
CA ILE A 135 3.68 0.51 8.82
C ILE A 135 5.04 0.76 8.20
N LEU A 136 5.66 -0.28 7.63
CA LEU A 136 6.94 -0.20 6.94
C LEU A 136 6.76 -0.49 5.46
N LEU A 137 7.41 0.31 4.62
CA LEU A 137 7.50 0.07 3.18
C LEU A 137 8.61 -0.97 2.92
N ASN A 138 8.23 -2.09 2.30
CA ASN A 138 9.14 -3.17 1.95
C ASN A 138 9.15 -3.37 0.42
N SER A 139 10.35 -3.43 -0.17
CA SER A 139 10.57 -3.92 -1.55
C SER A 139 11.14 -5.33 -1.44
N PRO A 140 10.49 -6.37 -2.01
CA PRO A 140 11.03 -7.73 -2.04
C PRO A 140 12.28 -7.86 -2.90
#